data_AF-A0AAV1JEM0-F1
#
_entry.id   AF-A0AAV1JEM0-F1
#
_cell.length_a   1.000
_cell.length_b   1.000
_cell.length_c   1.000
_cell.angle_alpha   90.00
_cell.angle_beta   90.00
_cell.angle_gamma   90.00
#
_symmetry.space_group_name_H-M   'P 1'
#
loop_
_entity.id
_entity.type
_entity.pdbx_description
1 polymer ?
#
loop_
_entity_poly.entity_id
_entity_poly.type
_entity_poly.pdbx_seq_one_letter_code
_entity_poly.pdbx_strand_id
1 'polypeptide(L)'
;MLVKLLFLSIYLISEVRSNDIRLGFVAPSSRKIYGEIKEADPALWKRTDDIIINTPHNEVITAVLVTDLRDDKDGEAFIESGGVGLKSVTIGLKSPSILRGYKFEIEVYGSDTNERLYSKGGFAPYSGDVQYARKF
;
A
#
# COMPACT_ATOMS: atom_id res chain seq x y z
N MET A 1 -40.70 20.82 -7.64
CA MET A 1 -39.94 20.48 -6.41
C MET A 1 -38.99 19.31 -6.63
N LEU A 2 -39.44 18.22 -7.26
CA LEU A 2 -38.62 17.03 -7.56
C LEU A 2 -37.33 17.30 -8.36
N VAL A 3 -37.39 18.14 -9.40
CA VAL A 3 -36.23 18.47 -10.24
C VAL A 3 -35.14 19.23 -9.47
N LYS A 4 -35.53 20.12 -8.53
CA LYS A 4 -34.57 20.83 -7.66
C LYS A 4 -33.86 19.88 -6.68
N LEU A 5 -34.57 18.87 -6.18
CA LEU A 5 -34.00 17.82 -5.34
C LEU A 5 -32.99 16.94 -6.11
N LEU A 6 -33.24 16.69 -7.40
CA LEU A 6 -32.33 15.92 -8.25
C LEU A 6 -31.01 16.67 -8.52
N PHE A 7 -31.08 17.98 -8.83
CA PHE A 7 -29.87 18.81 -8.98
C PHE A 7 -29.08 18.93 -7.66
N LEU A 8 -29.77 18.98 -6.51
CA LEU A 8 -29.13 18.97 -5.20
C LEU A 8 -28.42 17.64 -4.91
N SER A 9 -29.02 16.50 -5.27
CA SER A 9 -28.38 15.20 -5.10
C SER A 9 -27.16 15.00 -6.01
N ILE A 10 -27.17 15.57 -7.23
CA ILE A 10 -26.04 15.48 -8.17
C ILE A 10 -24.86 16.37 -7.70
N TYR A 11 -25.13 17.53 -7.10
CA TYR A 11 -24.09 18.38 -6.51
C TYR A 11 -23.39 17.75 -5.29
N LEU A 12 -24.10 16.88 -4.56
CA LEU A 12 -23.57 16.18 -3.39
C LEU A 12 -22.64 15.01 -3.73
N ILE A 13 -22.55 14.58 -5.00
CA ILE A 13 -21.61 13.55 -5.45
C ILE A 13 -20.24 14.19 -5.76
N SER A 14 -19.79 15.13 -4.92
CA SER A 14 -18.45 15.72 -5.01
C SER A 14 -17.42 14.60 -5.00
N GLU A 15 -16.58 14.56 -6.02
CA GLU A 15 -15.60 13.49 -6.23
C GLU A 15 -14.61 13.43 -5.07
N VAL A 16 -14.73 12.40 -4.23
CA VAL A 16 -13.67 12.03 -3.29
C VAL A 16 -12.56 11.37 -4.12
N ARG A 17 -11.53 12.15 -4.46
CA ARG A 17 -10.29 11.63 -5.03
C ARG A 17 -9.31 11.42 -3.89
N SER A 18 -8.83 10.19 -3.73
CA SER A 18 -7.73 9.87 -2.83
C SER A 18 -6.68 9.11 -3.62
N ASN A 19 -5.43 9.52 -3.46
CA ASN A 19 -4.27 8.84 -4.03
C ASN A 19 -3.61 7.89 -3.02
N ASP A 20 -4.37 7.43 -2.01
CA ASP A 20 -3.93 6.40 -1.09
C ASP A 20 -3.52 5.12 -1.85
N ILE A 21 -2.49 4.45 -1.35
CA ILE A 21 -2.09 3.13 -1.86
C ILE A 21 -2.68 2.07 -0.93
N ARG A 22 -3.42 1.11 -1.50
CA ARG A 22 -3.89 -0.11 -0.83
C ARG A 22 -3.52 -1.32 -1.68
N LEU A 23 -2.26 -1.73 -1.60
CA LEU A 23 -1.74 -2.85 -2.39
C LEU A 23 -1.58 -4.08 -1.51
N GLY A 24 -2.12 -5.23 -1.94
CA GLY A 24 -2.02 -6.50 -1.23
C GLY A 24 -3.03 -6.65 -0.09
N PHE A 25 -2.76 -7.59 0.82
CA PHE A 25 -3.67 -7.92 1.93
C PHE A 25 -2.89 -8.26 3.20
N VAL A 26 -3.33 -7.71 4.33
CA VAL A 26 -2.77 -8.03 5.65
C VAL A 26 -3.41 -9.32 6.15
N ALA A 27 -2.76 -10.45 5.85
CA ALA A 27 -3.18 -11.76 6.36
C ALA A 27 -2.82 -11.93 7.84
N PRO A 28 -3.42 -12.88 8.58
CA PRO A 28 -3.06 -13.15 9.98
C PRO A 28 -1.57 -13.46 10.21
N SER A 29 -0.86 -13.96 9.20
CA SER A 29 0.60 -14.19 9.25
C SER A 29 1.44 -12.99 8.83
N SER A 30 0.82 -11.89 8.40
CA SER A 30 1.52 -10.67 8.01
C SER A 30 1.89 -9.87 9.24
N ARG A 31 3.15 -9.45 9.31
CA ARG A 31 3.64 -8.54 10.34
C ARG A 31 4.02 -7.20 9.72
N LYS A 32 3.80 -6.12 10.47
CA LYS A 32 4.27 -4.81 10.05
C LYS A 32 5.81 -4.81 10.08
N ILE A 33 6.43 -4.55 8.93
CA ILE A 33 7.89 -4.45 8.79
C ILE A 33 8.36 -2.99 8.69
N TYR A 34 7.46 -2.08 8.34
CA TYR A 34 7.69 -0.63 8.35
C TYR A 34 6.40 0.11 8.73
N GLY A 35 6.54 1.19 9.50
CA GLY A 35 5.44 2.02 9.98
C GLY A 35 5.95 3.39 10.38
N GLU A 36 5.72 4.40 9.54
CA GLU A 36 6.19 5.77 9.80
C GLU A 36 5.25 6.80 9.19
N ILE A 37 5.17 7.97 9.83
CA ILE A 37 4.57 9.17 9.23
C ILE A 37 5.67 10.00 8.59
N LYS A 38 5.55 10.27 7.29
CA LYS A 38 6.45 11.15 6.53
C LYS A 38 5.75 12.46 6.25
N GLU A 39 6.40 13.54 6.62
CA GLU A 39 5.86 14.90 6.50
C GLU A 39 6.94 15.83 5.94
N ALA A 40 6.52 16.76 5.09
CA ALA A 40 7.36 17.81 4.58
C ALA A 40 6.57 19.12 4.54
N ASP A 41 7.16 20.20 5.07
CA ASP A 41 6.56 21.54 5.04
C ASP A 41 6.49 22.12 3.62
N PRO A 42 5.58 23.08 3.36
CA PRO A 42 5.57 23.89 2.14
C PRO A 42 6.96 24.41 1.73
N ALA A 43 7.23 24.44 0.43
CA ALA A 43 8.47 25.00 -0.15
C ALA A 43 8.22 25.64 -1.51
N LEU A 44 9.15 26.44 -2.02
CA LEU A 44 9.06 27.06 -3.36
C LEU A 44 9.24 26.06 -4.52
N TRP A 45 9.36 24.77 -4.23
CA TRP A 45 9.43 23.67 -5.18
C TRP A 45 8.51 22.53 -4.72
N LYS A 46 8.20 21.60 -5.63
CA LYS A 46 7.40 20.40 -5.30
C LYS A 46 8.23 19.52 -4.37
N ARG A 47 7.68 19.13 -3.22
CA ARG A 47 8.35 18.17 -2.32
C ARG A 47 8.27 16.80 -2.95
N THR A 48 9.36 16.06 -2.92
CA THR A 48 9.46 14.69 -3.42
C THR A 48 10.34 13.89 -2.47
N ASP A 49 9.98 12.64 -2.20
CA ASP A 49 10.77 11.72 -1.38
C ASP A 49 10.57 10.28 -1.85
N ASP A 50 11.64 9.49 -1.82
CA ASP A 50 11.65 8.10 -2.24
C ASP A 50 12.10 7.21 -1.09
N ILE A 51 11.20 6.34 -0.65
CA ILE A 51 11.37 5.56 0.56
C ILE A 51 11.56 4.10 0.17
N ILE A 52 12.74 3.57 0.48
CA ILE A 52 13.10 2.19 0.18
C ILE A 52 12.95 1.35 1.44
N ILE A 53 12.09 0.34 1.38
CA ILE A 53 11.83 -0.60 2.47
C ILE A 53 12.21 -2.00 2.02
N ASN A 54 13.07 -2.66 2.79
CA ASN A 54 13.51 -4.03 2.55
C ASN A 54 12.89 -4.97 3.59
N THR A 55 12.46 -6.14 3.14
CA THR A 55 11.99 -7.20 4.02
C THR A 55 13.17 -7.83 4.76
N PRO A 56 13.02 -8.13 6.06
CA PRO A 56 14.02 -8.86 6.80
C PRO A 56 14.01 -10.37 6.44
N HIS A 57 15.16 -11.03 6.60
CA HIS A 57 15.31 -12.49 6.43
C HIS A 57 14.69 -13.03 5.11
N ASN A 58 13.88 -14.08 5.21
CA ASN A 58 13.23 -14.71 4.06
C ASN A 58 11.79 -14.23 3.80
N GLU A 59 11.36 -13.13 4.40
CA GLU A 59 10.02 -12.61 4.20
C GLU A 59 9.82 -12.03 2.81
N VAL A 60 8.56 -11.93 2.37
CA VAL A 60 8.16 -11.14 1.20
C VAL A 60 7.09 -10.15 1.61
N ILE A 61 7.00 -9.03 0.90
CA ILE A 61 5.98 -8.01 1.16
C ILE A 61 4.60 -8.60 0.86
N THR A 62 3.67 -8.47 1.81
CA THR A 62 2.29 -8.93 1.66
C THR A 62 1.31 -7.79 1.46
N ALA A 63 1.60 -6.61 2.00
CA ALA A 63 0.82 -5.40 1.79
C ALA A 63 1.65 -4.13 1.87
N VAL A 64 1.26 -3.13 1.09
CA VAL A 64 1.78 -1.75 1.13
C VAL A 64 0.58 -0.83 1.24
N LEU A 65 0.51 -0.10 2.35
CA LEU A 65 -0.55 0.83 2.67
C LEU A 65 0.08 2.23 2.80
N VAL A 66 -0.40 3.18 2.00
CA VAL A 66 -0.01 4.59 2.11
C VAL A 66 -1.28 5.42 2.22
N THR A 67 -1.39 6.20 3.28
CA THR A 67 -2.55 7.04 3.56
C THR A 67 -2.11 8.49 3.55
N ASP A 68 -2.69 9.32 2.67
CA ASP A 68 -2.56 10.77 2.83
C ASP A 68 -3.33 11.17 4.09
N LEU A 69 -2.66 11.81 5.04
CA LEU A 69 -3.26 12.24 6.31
C LEU A 69 -3.85 13.66 6.23
N ARG A 70 -3.73 14.35 5.10
CA ARG A 70 -4.32 15.66 4.90
C ARG A 70 -5.82 15.57 4.66
N ASP A 71 -6.53 16.67 4.88
CA ASP A 71 -7.99 16.71 4.71
C ASP A 71 -8.42 16.62 3.24
N ASP A 72 -7.59 17.15 2.34
CA ASP A 72 -7.88 17.24 0.92
C ASP A 72 -7.44 16.02 0.10
N LYS A 73 -6.67 15.10 0.68
CA LYS A 73 -6.24 13.82 0.07
C LYS A 73 -5.65 13.93 -1.33
N ASP A 74 -5.03 15.06 -1.64
CA ASP A 74 -4.53 15.39 -2.97
C ASP A 74 -3.01 15.27 -3.11
N GLY A 75 -2.31 14.79 -2.07
CA GLY A 75 -0.92 14.38 -2.18
C GLY A 75 -0.78 13.21 -3.17
N GLU A 76 0.40 13.05 -3.76
CA GLU A 76 0.65 11.97 -4.73
C GLU A 76 1.54 10.90 -4.08
N ALA A 77 1.06 9.65 -4.05
CA ALA A 77 1.84 8.49 -3.65
C ALA A 77 1.79 7.43 -4.77
N PHE A 78 2.91 6.78 -5.06
CA PHE A 78 2.99 5.68 -6.02
C PHE A 78 4.12 4.70 -5.68
N ILE A 79 4.07 3.51 -6.26
CA ILE A 79 5.14 2.52 -6.19
C ILE A 79 6.09 2.76 -7.36
N GLU A 80 7.33 3.15 -7.08
CA GLU A 80 8.38 3.32 -8.09
C GLU A 80 8.94 1.97 -8.54
N SER A 81 9.17 1.06 -7.59
CA SER A 81 9.64 -0.29 -7.89
C SER A 81 9.35 -1.27 -6.75
N GLY A 82 9.44 -2.57 -7.04
CA GLY A 82 9.21 -3.62 -6.04
C GLY A 82 7.73 -3.81 -5.69
N GLY A 83 7.44 -4.13 -4.44
CA GLY A 83 6.06 -4.28 -3.92
C GLY A 83 5.70 -5.69 -3.47
N VAL A 84 4.41 -6.00 -3.50
CA VAL A 84 3.87 -7.27 -2.97
C VAL A 84 4.47 -8.48 -3.70
N GLY A 85 4.86 -9.50 -2.94
CA GLY A 85 5.53 -10.69 -3.42
C GLY A 85 7.05 -10.56 -3.57
N LEU A 86 7.60 -9.35 -3.37
CA LEU A 86 9.03 -9.07 -3.52
C LEU A 86 9.69 -8.77 -2.17
N LYS A 87 11.02 -8.68 -2.18
CA LYS A 87 11.87 -8.42 -1.00
C LYS A 87 12.00 -6.95 -0.65
N SER A 88 11.54 -6.07 -1.52
CA SER A 88 11.67 -4.63 -1.32
C SER A 88 10.55 -3.88 -2.04
N VAL A 89 10.30 -2.67 -1.58
CA VAL A 89 9.44 -1.70 -2.25
C VAL A 89 10.07 -0.32 -2.15
N THR A 90 9.99 0.44 -3.24
CA THR A 90 10.30 1.87 -3.27
C THR A 90 8.99 2.63 -3.45
N ILE A 91 8.67 3.47 -2.47
CA ILE A 91 7.46 4.28 -2.43
C ILE A 91 7.88 5.73 -2.69
N GLY A 92 7.35 6.32 -3.76
CA GLY A 92 7.53 7.73 -4.03
C GLY A 92 6.37 8.55 -3.46
N LEU A 93 6.71 9.66 -2.81
CA LEU A 93 5.79 10.64 -2.26
C LEU A 93 6.01 11.99 -2.93
N LYS A 94 4.93 12.72 -3.26
CA LYS A 94 5.03 14.10 -3.73
C LYS A 94 3.97 15.00 -3.11
N SER A 95 4.33 16.27 -2.88
CA SER A 95 3.34 17.30 -2.57
C SER A 95 2.45 17.54 -3.81
N PRO A 96 1.21 18.04 -3.66
CA PRO A 96 0.32 18.28 -4.79
C PRO A 96 0.84 19.38 -5.73
N SER A 97 1.52 20.38 -5.15
CA SER A 97 2.08 21.52 -5.88
C SER A 97 3.21 22.19 -5.09
N ILE A 98 3.82 23.22 -5.69
CA ILE A 98 4.70 24.15 -4.97
C ILE A 98 3.92 24.88 -3.87
N LEU A 99 4.61 25.40 -2.87
CA LEU A 99 4.04 26.06 -1.69
C LEU A 99 3.09 25.17 -0.87
N ARG A 100 3.14 23.86 -1.09
CA ARG A 100 2.37 22.86 -0.34
C ARG A 100 3.30 21.76 0.15
N GLY A 101 3.04 21.31 1.37
CA GLY A 101 3.69 20.16 1.97
C GLY A 101 3.03 18.84 1.59
N TYR A 102 3.40 17.77 2.26
CA TYR A 102 2.63 16.53 2.30
C TYR A 102 2.70 15.92 3.69
N LYS A 103 1.76 15.02 4.01
CA LYS A 103 1.80 14.21 5.22
C LYS A 103 1.19 12.84 4.93
N PHE A 104 2.02 11.80 4.94
CA PHE A 104 1.61 10.43 4.65
C PHE A 104 1.92 9.51 5.81
N GLU A 105 0.99 8.60 6.12
CA GLU A 105 1.28 7.41 6.91
C GLU A 105 1.63 6.26 5.96
N ILE A 106 2.75 5.60 6.21
CA ILE A 106 3.20 4.45 5.42
C ILE A 106 3.27 3.25 6.34
N GLU A 107 2.61 2.17 5.92
CA GLU A 107 2.69 0.87 6.55
C GLU A 107 3.03 -0.19 5.50
N VAL A 108 4.10 -0.94 5.75
CA VAL A 108 4.46 -2.08 4.90
C VAL A 108 4.46 -3.33 5.76
N TYR A 109 3.87 -4.39 5.21
CA TYR A 109 3.73 -5.68 5.85
C TYR A 109 4.50 -6.74 5.09
N GLY A 110 5.10 -7.66 5.83
CA GLY A 110 5.79 -8.84 5.31
C GLY A 110 5.33 -10.11 6.00
N SER A 111 5.60 -11.25 5.39
CA SER A 111 5.37 -12.56 5.99
C SER A 111 6.42 -13.55 5.49
N ASP A 112 6.86 -14.45 6.36
CA ASP A 112 7.75 -15.53 5.95
C ASP A 112 6.91 -16.64 5.31
N THR A 113 7.17 -16.91 4.04
CA THR A 113 6.50 -18.00 3.30
C THR A 113 6.82 -19.37 3.89
N ASN A 114 7.95 -19.53 4.58
CA ASN A 114 8.36 -20.79 5.17
C ASN A 114 7.71 -21.06 6.54
N GLU A 115 7.36 -20.04 7.31
CA GLU A 115 6.69 -20.21 8.61
C GLU A 115 5.33 -20.95 8.48
N ARG A 116 4.65 -20.79 7.34
CA ARG A 116 3.41 -21.52 7.02
C ARG A 116 3.63 -23.02 6.83
N LEU A 117 4.81 -23.44 6.36
CA LEU A 117 5.14 -24.85 6.16
C LEU A 117 5.44 -25.56 7.49
N TYR A 118 5.90 -24.84 8.51
CA TYR A 118 6.20 -25.39 9.84
C TYR A 118 5.01 -25.33 10.81
N SER A 119 3.95 -24.59 10.49
CA SER A 119 2.68 -24.64 11.22
C SER A 119 1.91 -25.90 10.86
N LYS A 120 2.05 -26.96 11.67
CA LYS A 120 1.17 -28.15 11.65
C LYS A 120 -0.28 -27.71 11.88
N GLY A 121 -1.02 -27.39 10.81
CA GLY A 121 -2.48 -27.22 10.88
C GLY A 121 -3.11 -26.10 10.05
N GLY A 122 -2.36 -25.34 9.24
CA GLY A 122 -2.94 -24.28 8.40
C GLY A 122 -3.39 -24.78 7.03
N PHE A 123 -4.69 -24.63 6.72
CA PHE A 123 -5.34 -24.89 5.42
C PHE A 123 -4.41 -24.74 4.20
N ALA A 124 -4.10 -25.87 3.55
CA ALA A 124 -3.54 -25.86 2.21
C ALA A 124 -4.67 -25.54 1.23
N PRO A 125 -4.55 -24.49 0.38
CA PRO A 125 -5.42 -24.40 -0.79
C PRO A 125 -5.07 -25.59 -1.69
N TYR A 126 -6.08 -26.41 -1.98
CA TYR A 126 -6.00 -27.51 -2.92
C TYR A 126 -5.59 -26.95 -4.28
N SER A 127 -4.30 -26.98 -4.59
CA SER A 127 -3.78 -26.76 -5.93
C SER A 127 -3.63 -28.14 -6.55
N GLY A 128 -4.57 -28.48 -7.42
CA GLY A 128 -4.54 -29.73 -8.18
C GLY A 128 -3.25 -29.86 -8.97
N ASP A 129 -2.73 -31.08 -8.98
CA ASP A 129 -1.81 -31.66 -9.95
C ASP A 129 -0.46 -30.95 -10.17
N VAL A 130 0.49 -31.22 -9.27
CA VAL A 130 1.91 -31.26 -9.63
C VAL A 130 2.43 -32.67 -9.40
N GLN A 131 2.28 -33.51 -10.42
CA GLN A 131 2.88 -34.83 -10.50
C GLN A 131 4.39 -34.67 -10.70
N TYR A 132 5.18 -34.79 -9.63
CA TYR A 132 6.63 -34.86 -9.76
C TYR A 132 7.07 -36.23 -10.30
N ALA A 133 7.97 -36.21 -11.28
CA ALA A 133 8.54 -37.40 -11.89
C ALA A 133 9.35 -38.22 -10.86
N ARG A 134 8.97 -39.49 -10.65
CA ARG A 134 9.85 -40.46 -9.98
C ARG A 134 11.03 -40.77 -10.90
N LYS A 135 12.24 -40.54 -10.41
CA LYS A 135 13.44 -41.12 -11.03
C LYS A 135 13.50 -42.61 -10.69
N PHE A 136 13.68 -43.44 -11.71
CA PHE A 136 14.07 -44.83 -11.58
C PHE A 136 15.55 -44.92 -11.25
#